data_AF-A0A6A3LEF0-F1
#
_entry.id   AF-A0A6A3LEF0-F1
#
_cell.length_a   1.000
_cell.length_b   1.000
_cell.length_c   1.000
_cell.angle_alpha   90.00
_cell.angle_beta   90.00
_cell.angle_gamma   90.00
#
_symmetry.space_group_name_H-M   'P 1'
#
loop_
_entity.id
_entity.type
_entity.pdbx_description
1 polymer ?
#
loop_
_entity_poly.entity_id
_entity_poly.type
_entity_poly.pdbx_seq_one_letter_code
_entity_poly.pdbx_strand_id
1 'polypeptide(L)'
;MTATSQLRKVRLRGMATTLTCDVEVHMVQWINTYVFQRLPVSSLMLARKALYIIKNMSIPRNVFSASRGRAAGFLQRHHLTFRAKTRQRQVTTNDTDAAHYAFNVQVKQKMAELGVDVVYNADHTPVFFEYLP
;
A
#
# COMPACT_ATOMS: atom_id res chain seq x y z
N MET A 1 -5.66 -35.98 -25.53
CA MET A 1 -5.97 -35.95 -24.08
C MET A 1 -5.32 -34.70 -23.49
N THR A 2 -6.08 -33.64 -23.24
CA THR A 2 -5.55 -32.40 -22.63
C THR A 2 -5.41 -32.59 -21.13
N ALA A 3 -4.19 -32.46 -20.61
CA ALA A 3 -3.89 -32.64 -19.20
C ALA A 3 -4.65 -31.61 -18.34
N THR A 4 -5.23 -32.09 -17.23
CA THR A 4 -6.02 -31.30 -16.28
C THR A 4 -5.26 -30.10 -15.69
N SER A 5 -3.92 -30.08 -15.77
CA SER A 5 -3.07 -28.96 -15.32
C SER A 5 -3.23 -27.70 -16.17
N GLN A 6 -3.74 -27.80 -17.40
CA GLN A 6 -3.99 -26.66 -18.28
C GLN A 6 -5.36 -26.01 -18.07
N LEU A 7 -6.22 -26.60 -17.23
CA LEU A 7 -7.54 -26.07 -16.96
C LEU A 7 -7.48 -25.01 -15.86
N ARG A 8 -7.47 -23.75 -16.27
CA ARG A 8 -7.59 -22.62 -15.35
C ARG A 8 -9.05 -22.52 -14.90
N LYS A 9 -9.33 -22.77 -13.61
CA LYS A 9 -10.66 -22.53 -13.01
C LYS A 9 -10.93 -21.03 -12.94
N VAL A 10 -11.35 -20.43 -14.06
CA VAL A 10 -11.81 -19.05 -14.11
C VAL A 10 -13.31 -19.05 -13.82
N ARG A 11 -13.68 -18.63 -12.62
CA ARG A 11 -15.09 -18.33 -12.31
C ARG A 11 -15.36 -16.88 -12.70
N LEU A 12 -16.49 -16.64 -13.38
CA LEU A 12 -16.96 -15.28 -13.64
C LEU A 12 -17.14 -14.52 -12.32
N ARG A 13 -16.75 -13.24 -12.31
CA ARG A 13 -16.89 -12.38 -11.12
C ARG A 13 -18.36 -12.39 -10.66
N GLY A 14 -18.58 -12.54 -9.35
CA GLY A 14 -19.92 -12.52 -8.75
C GLY A 14 -20.72 -13.84 -8.79
N MET A 15 -20.23 -14.91 -9.43
CA MET A 15 -21.13 -16.00 -9.86
C MET A 15 -21.11 -17.31 -9.03
N ALA A 16 -20.38 -17.43 -7.92
CA ALA A 16 -20.42 -18.71 -7.19
C ALA A 16 -20.16 -18.69 -5.69
N THR A 17 -19.30 -17.80 -5.18
CA THR A 17 -18.86 -17.85 -3.78
C THR A 17 -18.27 -16.52 -3.37
N THR A 18 -18.85 -15.42 -3.81
CA THR A 18 -18.30 -14.07 -3.66
C THR A 18 -19.47 -13.12 -3.40
N LEU A 19 -19.25 -12.01 -2.68
CA LEU A 19 -20.30 -10.99 -2.56
C LEU A 19 -20.76 -10.55 -3.96
N THR A 20 -22.02 -10.12 -4.07
CA THR A 20 -22.57 -9.57 -5.31
C THR A 20 -21.75 -8.36 -5.78
N CYS A 21 -21.79 -8.07 -7.08
CA CYS A 21 -20.94 -7.03 -7.67
C CYS A 21 -21.12 -5.67 -6.99
N ASP A 22 -22.38 -5.26 -6.77
CA ASP A 22 -22.72 -3.99 -6.11
C ASP A 22 -22.13 -3.89 -4.71
N VAL A 23 -22.08 -5.02 -4.01
CA VAL A 23 -21.56 -5.10 -2.64
C VAL A 23 -20.04 -5.04 -2.62
N GLU A 24 -19.39 -5.69 -3.58
CA GLU A 24 -17.95 -5.51 -3.76
C GLU A 24 -17.61 -4.04 -4.07
N VAL A 25 -18.38 -3.35 -4.91
CA VAL A 25 -18.19 -1.92 -5.20
C VAL A 25 -18.33 -1.08 -3.94
N HIS A 26 -19.37 -1.30 -3.14
CA HIS A 26 -19.55 -0.58 -1.86
C HIS A 26 -18.38 -0.83 -0.89
N MET A 27 -17.84 -2.05 -0.83
CA MET A 27 -16.66 -2.31 -0.01
C MET A 27 -15.42 -1.61 -0.54
N VAL A 28 -15.21 -1.54 -1.86
CA VAL A 28 -14.09 -0.82 -2.47
C VAL A 28 -14.20 0.68 -2.16
N GLN A 29 -15.37 1.27 -2.31
CA GLN A 29 -15.62 2.67 -1.91
C GLN A 29 -15.28 2.90 -0.44
N TRP A 30 -15.73 2.01 0.45
CA TRP A 30 -15.41 2.08 1.87
C TRP A 30 -13.90 1.95 2.15
N ILE A 31 -13.15 1.13 1.41
CA ILE A 31 -11.68 1.08 1.56
C ILE A 31 -11.05 2.38 1.06
N ASN A 32 -11.51 2.90 -0.07
CA ASN A 32 -10.97 4.11 -0.68
C ASN A 32 -11.18 5.35 0.20
N THR A 33 -12.26 5.44 0.98
CA THR A 33 -12.46 6.53 1.95
C THR A 33 -11.40 6.52 3.05
N TYR A 34 -11.01 5.34 3.55
CA TYR A 34 -9.93 5.22 4.54
C TYR A 34 -8.57 5.55 3.92
N VAL A 35 -8.32 5.11 2.68
CA VAL A 35 -7.09 5.45 1.94
C VAL A 35 -6.99 6.97 1.72
N PHE A 36 -8.09 7.62 1.36
CA PHE A 36 -8.18 9.08 1.24
C PHE A 36 -7.84 9.79 2.57
N GLN A 37 -8.37 9.27 3.68
CA GLN A 37 -8.08 9.75 5.04
C GLN A 37 -6.69 9.32 5.56
N ARG A 38 -5.89 8.61 4.75
CA ARG A 38 -4.58 8.06 5.12
C ARG A 38 -4.60 7.10 6.32
N LEU A 39 -5.75 6.46 6.56
CA LEU A 39 -5.93 5.47 7.61
C LEU A 39 -5.72 4.05 7.07
N PRO A 40 -4.93 3.19 7.73
CA PRO A 40 -4.72 1.83 7.28
C PRO A 40 -5.99 0.98 7.51
N VAL A 41 -6.41 0.22 6.49
CA VAL A 41 -7.43 -0.82 6.64
C VAL A 41 -6.73 -2.15 6.85
N SER A 42 -6.96 -2.78 8.00
CA SER A 42 -6.41 -4.12 8.29
C SER A 42 -7.26 -5.24 7.68
N SER A 43 -6.67 -6.42 7.54
CA SER A 43 -7.40 -7.62 7.12
C SER A 43 -8.58 -7.96 8.04
N LEU A 44 -8.46 -7.66 9.34
CA LEU A 44 -9.53 -7.89 10.31
C LEU A 44 -10.69 -6.92 10.09
N MET A 45 -10.40 -5.64 9.83
CA MET A 45 -11.42 -4.64 9.53
C MET A 45 -12.18 -5.00 8.26
N LEU A 46 -11.47 -5.40 7.21
CA LEU A 46 -12.10 -5.87 5.97
C LEU A 46 -13.02 -7.07 6.22
N ALA A 47 -12.56 -8.05 6.98
CA ALA A 47 -13.34 -9.24 7.31
C ALA A 47 -14.61 -8.89 8.11
N ARG A 48 -14.50 -8.01 9.11
CA ARG A 48 -15.63 -7.54 9.92
C ARG A 48 -16.63 -6.75 9.09
N LYS A 49 -16.17 -5.85 8.23
CA LYS A 49 -17.04 -5.07 7.34
C LYS A 49 -17.81 -5.97 6.38
N ALA A 50 -17.14 -6.95 5.76
CA ALA A 50 -17.79 -7.92 4.89
C ALA A 50 -18.89 -8.71 5.63
N LEU A 51 -18.61 -9.22 6.84
CA LEU A 51 -19.61 -9.91 7.66
C LEU A 51 -20.78 -9.02 8.08
N TYR A 52 -20.50 -7.74 8.40
CA TYR A 52 -21.55 -6.77 8.73
C TYR A 52 -22.50 -6.54 7.56
N ILE A 53 -21.97 -6.34 6.35
CA ILE A 53 -22.79 -6.11 5.15
C ILE A 53 -23.68 -7.32 4.85
N ILE A 54 -23.12 -8.52 4.97
CA ILE A 54 -23.84 -9.78 4.74
C ILE A 54 -24.96 -9.99 5.76
N LYS A 55 -24.70 -9.66 7.03
CA LYS A 55 -25.73 -9.67 8.06
C LYS A 55 -26.89 -8.73 7.70
N ASN A 56 -26.59 -7.54 7.18
CA ASN A 56 -27.61 -6.57 6.76
C ASN A 56 -28.39 -7.01 5.51
N MET A 57 -27.81 -7.86 4.67
CA MET A 57 -28.46 -8.43 3.48
C MET A 57 -29.20 -9.74 3.76
N SER A 58 -29.32 -10.13 5.03
CA SER A 58 -29.96 -11.38 5.47
C SER A 58 -29.35 -12.64 4.85
N ILE A 59 -28.09 -12.57 4.39
CA ILE A 59 -27.38 -13.73 3.86
C ILE A 59 -26.83 -14.53 5.06
N PRO A 60 -27.16 -15.82 5.18
CA PRO A 60 -26.76 -16.58 6.34
C PRO A 60 -25.25 -16.87 6.34
N ARG A 61 -24.65 -16.93 7.52
CA ARG A 61 -23.19 -17.05 7.72
C ARG A 61 -22.59 -18.34 7.15
N ASN A 62 -23.40 -19.37 6.97
CA ASN A 62 -23.00 -20.63 6.32
C ASN A 62 -22.73 -20.46 4.81
N VAL A 63 -23.30 -19.45 4.16
CA VAL A 63 -23.10 -19.16 2.73
C VAL A 63 -21.86 -18.30 2.50
N PHE A 64 -21.53 -17.42 3.44
CA PHE A 64 -20.35 -16.57 3.35
C PHE A 64 -19.45 -16.61 4.59
N SER A 65 -18.18 -16.91 4.36
CA SER A 65 -17.11 -16.77 5.34
C SER A 65 -16.10 -15.72 4.87
N ALA A 66 -15.70 -14.82 5.77
CA ALA A 66 -14.62 -13.86 5.51
C ALA A 66 -13.23 -14.52 5.67
N SER A 67 -13.02 -15.66 5.02
CA SER A 67 -11.77 -16.43 5.11
C SER A 67 -10.61 -15.69 4.43
N ARG A 68 -9.37 -16.00 4.84
CA ARG A 68 -8.15 -15.39 4.25
C ARG A 68 -8.10 -15.54 2.73
N GLY A 69 -8.45 -16.70 2.18
CA GLY A 69 -8.44 -16.93 0.73
C GLY A 69 -9.45 -16.05 -0.02
N ARG A 70 -10.65 -15.83 0.56
CA ARG A 70 -11.67 -14.95 -0.04
C ARG A 70 -11.26 -13.48 0.05
N ALA A 71 -10.66 -13.06 1.17
CA ALA A 71 -10.09 -11.73 1.33
C ALA A 71 -8.94 -11.49 0.33
N ALA A 72 -8.00 -12.42 0.20
CA ALA A 72 -6.90 -12.33 -0.77
C ALA A 72 -7.42 -12.24 -2.22
N GLY A 73 -8.39 -13.08 -2.58
CA GLY A 73 -9.02 -13.03 -3.90
C GLY A 73 -9.76 -11.71 -4.15
N PHE A 74 -10.46 -11.17 -3.15
CA PHE A 74 -11.11 -9.85 -3.25
C PHE A 74 -10.09 -8.74 -3.52
N LEU A 75 -9.02 -8.70 -2.73
CA LEU A 75 -7.95 -7.71 -2.90
C LEU A 75 -7.30 -7.81 -4.29
N GLN A 76 -6.99 -9.03 -4.74
CA GLN A 76 -6.42 -9.26 -6.06
C GLN A 76 -7.36 -8.83 -7.19
N ARG A 77 -8.66 -9.12 -7.08
CA ARG A 77 -9.67 -8.71 -8.08
C ARG A 77 -9.80 -7.20 -8.18
N HIS A 78 -9.60 -6.47 -7.10
CA HIS A 78 -9.77 -5.01 -7.06
C HIS A 78 -8.44 -4.25 -7.06
N HIS A 79 -7.33 -4.94 -7.32
CA HIS A 79 -5.98 -4.36 -7.31
C HIS A 79 -5.64 -3.62 -6.00
N LEU A 80 -6.20 -4.08 -4.89
CA LEU A 80 -5.97 -3.54 -3.56
C LEU A 80 -4.87 -4.32 -2.86
N THR A 81 -4.07 -3.62 -2.05
CA THR A 81 -3.04 -4.24 -1.22
C THR A 81 -3.07 -3.61 0.17
N PHE A 82 -2.99 -4.45 1.21
CA PHE A 82 -2.74 -3.97 2.56
C PHE A 82 -1.29 -3.50 2.68
N ARG A 83 -1.01 -2.30 2.18
CA ARG A 83 0.29 -1.66 2.41
C ARG A 83 0.23 -0.99 3.77
N ALA A 84 0.91 -1.59 4.75
CA ALA A 84 1.45 -0.80 5.83
C ALA A 84 2.48 0.14 5.18
N LYS A 85 2.38 1.46 5.41
CA LYS A 85 3.46 2.36 5.02
C LYS A 85 4.67 2.03 5.87
N THR A 86 5.58 1.22 5.34
CA THR A 86 6.93 1.10 5.89
C THR A 86 7.75 2.25 5.31
N ARG A 87 8.12 3.17 6.21
CA ARG A 87 9.15 4.21 6.13
C ARG A 87 8.71 5.68 5.95
N GLN A 88 9.37 6.48 6.78
CA GLN A 88 9.46 7.94 6.92
C GLN A 88 9.78 8.75 5.65
N ARG A 89 9.77 8.18 4.44
CA ARG A 89 10.35 8.81 3.23
C ARG A 89 9.35 9.28 2.17
N GLN A 90 8.12 9.63 2.56
CA GLN A 90 7.16 10.22 1.62
C GLN A 90 6.31 11.30 2.30
N VAL A 91 6.94 12.44 2.55
CA VAL A 91 6.25 13.73 2.57
C VAL A 91 5.82 14.02 1.12
N THR A 92 4.56 14.41 0.95
CA THR A 92 3.93 14.60 -0.37
C THR A 92 4.50 15.84 -1.06
N THR A 93 4.76 15.70 -2.37
CA THR A 93 5.35 16.67 -3.28
C THR A 93 4.47 17.92 -3.44
N ASN A 94 5.05 19.06 -3.04
CA ASN A 94 4.77 20.43 -3.49
C ASN A 94 5.76 21.40 -2.81
N ASP A 95 6.23 21.06 -1.62
CA ASP A 95 7.19 21.86 -0.83
C ASP A 95 8.63 21.32 -0.89
N THR A 96 8.86 20.28 -1.69
CA THR A 96 10.17 19.63 -1.80
C THR A 96 11.17 20.52 -2.52
N ASP A 97 10.76 21.17 -3.60
CA ASP A 97 11.69 21.92 -4.46
C ASP A 97 12.16 23.20 -3.79
N ALA A 98 11.26 23.89 -3.08
CA ALA A 98 11.60 25.05 -2.25
C ALA A 98 12.53 24.66 -1.09
N ALA A 99 12.25 23.56 -0.40
CA ALA A 99 13.10 23.04 0.66
C ALA A 99 14.49 22.60 0.15
N HIS A 100 14.54 21.95 -1.02
CA HIS A 100 15.80 21.58 -1.67
C HIS A 100 16.62 22.81 -2.08
N TYR A 101 15.97 23.83 -2.62
CA TYR A 101 16.63 25.09 -2.95
C TYR A 101 17.19 25.80 -1.72
N ALA A 102 16.38 25.95 -0.67
CA ALA A 102 16.81 26.57 0.58
C ALA A 102 17.98 25.83 1.23
N PHE A 103 17.93 24.49 1.22
CA PHE A 103 19.03 23.66 1.72
C PHE A 103 20.30 23.82 0.88
N ASN A 104 20.19 23.83 -0.45
CA ASN A 104 21.33 24.03 -1.34
C ASN A 104 22.03 25.39 -1.12
N VAL A 105 21.27 26.45 -0.84
CA VAL A 105 21.83 27.77 -0.51
C VAL A 105 22.63 27.71 0.79
N GLN A 106 22.07 27.09 1.83
CA GLN A 106 22.76 26.95 3.13
C GLN A 106 24.06 26.13 3.00
N VAL A 107 24.03 25.04 2.24
CA VAL A 107 25.22 24.21 2.00
C VAL A 107 26.32 25.02 1.30
N LYS A 108 26.00 25.75 0.23
CA LYS A 108 26.98 26.59 -0.48
C LYS A 108 27.57 27.69 0.39
N GLN A 109 26.75 28.32 1.24
CA GLN A 109 27.25 29.31 2.18
C GLN A 109 28.23 28.69 3.17
N LYS A 110 27.89 27.51 3.73
CA LYS A 110 28.79 26.79 4.64
C LYS A 110 30.07 26.31 3.97
N MET A 111 30.01 25.91 2.71
CA MET A 111 31.19 25.57 1.91
C MET A 111 32.15 26.76 1.79
N ALA A 112 31.62 27.95 1.49
CA ALA A 112 32.41 29.17 1.40
C ALA A 112 33.01 29.58 2.77
N GLU A 113 32.22 29.49 3.84
CA GLU A 113 32.69 29.80 5.21
C GLU A 113 33.83 28.87 5.67
N LEU A 114 33.78 27.60 5.27
CA LEU A 114 34.73 26.57 5.71
C LEU A 114 35.88 26.32 4.70
N GLY A 115 35.85 26.95 3.53
CA GLY A 115 36.82 26.71 2.45
C GLY A 115 36.75 25.27 1.90
N VAL A 116 35.55 24.70 1.81
CA VAL A 116 35.33 23.31 1.36
C VAL A 116 34.90 23.31 -0.11
N ASP A 117 35.67 22.64 -0.97
CA ASP A 117 35.39 22.56 -2.40
C ASP A 117 34.38 21.46 -2.78
N VAL A 118 34.27 20.39 -1.97
CA VAL A 118 33.44 19.22 -2.28
C VAL A 118 32.64 18.78 -1.05
N VAL A 119 31.32 18.63 -1.21
CA VAL A 119 30.41 18.11 -0.18
C VAL A 119 29.82 16.79 -0.64
N TYR A 120 30.00 15.75 0.17
CA TYR A 120 29.44 14.42 -0.07
C TYR A 120 28.16 14.22 0.74
N ASN A 121 27.18 13.56 0.14
CA ASN A 121 25.96 13.20 0.83
C ASN A 121 26.24 12.00 1.75
N ALA A 122 25.95 12.14 3.05
CA ALA A 122 26.32 11.17 4.08
C ALA A 122 25.55 9.84 4.00
N ASP A 123 24.52 9.73 3.14
CA ASP A 123 23.68 8.54 3.03
C ASP A 123 24.13 7.57 1.92
N HIS A 124 25.28 7.75 1.28
CA HIS A 124 25.74 6.86 0.21
C HIS A 124 27.25 6.56 0.15
N THR A 125 27.86 6.21 1.28
CA THR A 125 28.97 5.22 1.38
C THR A 125 29.29 5.03 2.87
N PRO A 126 29.50 3.82 3.40
CA PRO A 126 30.15 3.69 4.69
C PRO A 126 31.49 4.41 4.57
N VAL A 127 31.68 5.49 5.35
CA VAL A 127 32.99 6.13 5.50
C VAL A 127 33.87 5.07 6.17
N PHE A 128 34.53 4.26 5.34
CA PHE A 128 35.68 3.47 5.76
C PHE A 128 36.75 4.51 6.10
N PHE A 129 36.92 4.79 7.39
CA PHE A 129 38.15 5.38 7.88
C PHE A 129 39.23 4.29 7.72
N GLU A 130 39.78 4.15 6.52
CA GLU A 130 41.10 3.53 6.39
C GLU A 130 42.05 4.43 7.18
N TYR A 131 42.55 3.87 8.28
CA TYR A 131 43.56 4.47 9.13
C TYR A 131 44.70 4.98 8.23
N LEU A 132 44.94 6.29 8.28
CA LEU A 132 46.17 6.87 7.77
C LEU A 132 47.37 6.21 8.48
N PRO A 133 48.51 6.01 7.80
CA PRO A 133 49.69 5.34 8.37
C PRO A 133 50.25 6.05 9.61
#